data_AF-A0A645GXG0-F1
#
_entry.id   AF-A0A645GXG0-F1
#
_cell.length_a   1.000
_cell.length_b   1.000
_cell.length_c   1.000
_cell.angle_alpha   90.00
_cell.angle_beta   90.00
_cell.angle_gamma   90.00
#
_symmetry.space_group_name_H-M   'P 1'
#
loop_
_entity.id
_entity.type
_entity.pdbx_description
1 polymer ?
#
loop_
_entity_poly.entity_id
_entity_poly.type
_entity_poly.pdbx_seq_one_letter_code
_entity_poly.pdbx_strand_id
1 'polypeptide(L)'
;MKKDTFYRCVKEDKRIVAAKTMGFSDGDIGLHEEQGFWVATHIPTGTKLTPKHSRNKTAKTALTEAKRLVSEKADFDQYVQKYINGDIYDAFQKSRYNQTATGVF
;
A
#
# COMPACT_ATOMS: atom_id res chain seq x y z
N MET A 1 -3.86 -15.73 -3.48
CA MET A 1 -4.00 -14.65 -2.48
C MET A 1 -4.16 -15.28 -1.11
N LYS A 2 -3.37 -14.83 -0.13
CA LYS A 2 -3.42 -15.32 1.26
C LYS A 2 -3.99 -14.22 2.14
N LYS A 3 -4.76 -14.56 3.19
CA LYS A 3 -5.11 -13.58 4.22
C LYS A 3 -3.85 -13.15 4.96
N ASP A 4 -3.65 -11.85 5.09
CA ASP A 4 -2.41 -11.30 5.63
C ASP A 4 -2.65 -9.94 6.29
N THR A 5 -1.70 -9.52 7.11
CA THR A 5 -1.68 -8.19 7.70
C THR A 5 -0.46 -7.43 7.21
N PHE A 6 -0.68 -6.31 6.55
CA PHE A 6 0.38 -5.47 5.98
C PHE A 6 0.19 -4.02 6.40
N TYR A 7 1.20 -3.19 6.11
CA TYR A 7 1.15 -1.76 6.38
C TYR A 7 0.92 -0.98 5.10
N ARG A 8 0.11 0.07 5.16
CA ARG A 8 -0.12 1.02 4.06
C ARG A 8 0.17 2.45 4.49
N CYS A 9 0.54 3.32 3.57
CA CYS A 9 0.69 4.75 3.86
C CYS A 9 -0.69 5.43 3.86
N VAL A 10 -0.99 6.16 4.91
CA VAL A 10 -2.18 7.01 5.02
C VAL A 10 -1.73 8.42 5.41
N LYS A 11 -2.35 9.43 4.81
CA LYS A 11 -2.12 10.82 5.21
C LYS A 11 -3.20 11.21 6.21
N GLU A 12 -2.79 11.50 7.44
CA GLU A 12 -3.63 12.03 8.50
C GLU A 12 -3.19 13.47 8.80
N ASP A 13 -4.07 14.43 8.54
CA ASP A 13 -3.78 15.86 8.60
C ASP A 13 -2.51 16.27 7.82
N LYS A 14 -1.46 16.66 8.54
CA LYS A 14 -0.16 17.08 8.03
C LYS A 14 0.92 15.99 8.16
N ARG A 15 0.56 14.79 8.58
CA ARG A 15 1.49 13.69 8.84
C ARG A 15 1.18 12.49 7.94
N ILE A 16 2.22 11.72 7.66
CA ILE A 16 2.10 10.42 7.01
C ILE A 16 2.21 9.37 8.11
N VAL A 17 1.23 8.47 8.17
CA VAL A 17 1.20 7.35 9.10
C VAL A 17 1.17 6.04 8.31
N ALA A 18 1.86 5.02 8.82
CA ALA A 18 1.66 3.65 8.39
C ALA A 18 0.35 3.16 9.04
N ALA A 19 -0.56 2.52 8.34
CA ALA A 19 -1.75 1.92 8.95
C ALA A 19 -1.66 0.41 8.82
N LYS A 20 -1.65 -0.30 9.96
CA LYS A 20 -1.76 -1.76 9.97
C LYS A 20 -3.13 -2.17 9.44
N THR A 21 -3.14 -2.93 8.35
CA THR A 21 -4.34 -3.24 7.59
C THR A 21 -4.45 -4.75 7.40
N MET A 22 -5.60 -5.29 7.75
CA MET A 22 -5.93 -6.69 7.50
C MET A 22 -6.56 -6.81 6.11
N GLY A 23 -6.10 -7.79 5.33
CA GLY A 23 -6.61 -7.99 3.98
C GLY A 23 -6.06 -9.26 3.36
N PHE A 24 -5.77 -9.19 2.06
CA PHE A 24 -5.16 -10.26 1.30
C PHE A 24 -3.83 -9.80 0.72
N SER A 25 -2.85 -10.70 0.58
CA SER A 25 -1.59 -10.42 -0.11
C SER A 25 -1.33 -11.40 -1.26
N ASP A 26 -0.61 -10.92 -2.27
CA ASP A 26 -0.06 -11.68 -3.39
C ASP A 26 1.31 -11.09 -3.77
N GLY A 27 2.39 -11.72 -3.30
CA GLY A 27 3.74 -11.16 -3.41
C GLY A 27 3.86 -9.82 -2.68
N ASP A 28 4.39 -8.81 -3.36
CA ASP A 28 4.56 -7.45 -2.82
C ASP A 28 3.30 -6.58 -2.91
N ILE A 29 2.14 -7.17 -3.23
CA ILE A 29 0.87 -6.47 -3.36
C ILE A 29 -0.06 -6.88 -2.21
N GLY A 30 -0.44 -5.91 -1.38
CA GLY A 30 -1.51 -6.01 -0.41
C GLY A 30 -2.83 -5.50 -0.98
N LEU A 31 -3.93 -6.16 -0.66
CA LEU A 31 -5.29 -5.84 -1.08
C LEU A 31 -6.16 -5.69 0.16
N HIS A 32 -6.86 -4.57 0.29
CA HIS A 32 -7.82 -4.33 1.37
C HIS A 32 -9.06 -3.62 0.85
N GLU A 33 -10.14 -3.69 1.61
CA GLU A 33 -11.37 -2.97 1.30
C GLU A 33 -11.38 -1.62 2.03
N GLU A 34 -11.73 -0.56 1.31
CA GLU A 34 -11.85 0.79 1.83
C GLU A 34 -13.10 1.44 1.23
N GLN A 35 -14.07 1.78 2.07
CA GLN A 35 -15.32 2.45 1.66
C GLN A 35 -16.10 1.71 0.55
N GLY A 36 -16.10 0.37 0.56
CA GLY A 36 -16.81 -0.47 -0.43
C GLY A 36 -16.05 -0.69 -1.74
N PHE A 37 -14.76 -0.34 -1.80
CA PHE A 37 -13.90 -0.57 -2.95
C PHE A 37 -12.64 -1.32 -2.54
N TRP A 38 -12.08 -2.10 -3.47
CA TRP A 38 -10.84 -2.83 -3.25
C TRP A 38 -9.62 -2.01 -3.65
N VAL A 39 -8.70 -1.82 -2.71
CA VAL A 39 -7.49 -1.04 -2.92
C VAL A 39 -6.28 -1.97 -2.89
N ALA A 40 -5.43 -1.82 -3.91
CA ALA A 40 -4.11 -2.44 -3.96
C ALA A 40 -3.03 -1.48 -3.45
N THR A 41 -2.11 -2.03 -2.66
CA THR A 41 -1.01 -1.33 -2.00
C THR A 41 0.28 -2.11 -2.21
N HIS A 42 1.37 -1.42 -2.56
CA HIS A 42 2.70 -1.99 -2.62
C HIS A 42 3.28 -2.12 -1.22
N ILE A 43 3.43 -3.35 -0.73
CA ILE A 43 3.76 -3.65 0.67
C ILE A 43 5.09 -3.03 1.13
N PRO A 44 6.20 -3.10 0.37
CA PRO A 44 7.49 -2.56 0.82
C PRO A 44 7.42 -1.07 1.17
N THR A 45 6.65 -0.30 0.40
CA THR A 45 6.61 1.18 0.50
C THR A 45 5.31 1.75 1.08
N GLY A 46 4.28 0.91 1.25
CA GLY A 46 2.92 1.34 1.57
C GLY A 46 2.23 2.17 0.47
N THR A 47 2.80 2.22 -0.74
CA THR A 47 2.30 3.04 -1.85
C THR A 47 1.00 2.50 -2.41
N LYS A 48 -0.02 3.35 -2.56
CA LYS A 48 -1.27 2.99 -3.22
C LYS A 48 -1.04 2.75 -4.72
N LEU A 49 -1.36 1.54 -5.18
CA LEU A 49 -1.26 1.15 -6.59
C LEU A 49 -2.57 1.41 -7.35
N THR A 50 -3.70 1.32 -6.67
CA THR A 50 -5.00 1.62 -7.26
C THR A 50 -5.20 3.13 -7.43
N PRO A 51 -5.61 3.61 -8.63
CA PRO A 51 -5.91 5.02 -8.84
C PRO A 51 -6.96 5.55 -7.86
N LYS A 52 -6.86 6.83 -7.47
CA LYS A 52 -7.81 7.48 -6.52
C LYS A 52 -9.27 7.40 -6.98
N HIS A 53 -9.52 7.32 -8.27
CA HIS A 53 -10.86 7.26 -8.87
C HIS A 53 -11.28 5.85 -9.30
N SER A 54 -10.51 4.81 -8.96
CA SER A 54 -10.93 3.44 -9.28
C SER A 54 -12.23 3.10 -8.56
N ARG A 55 -13.16 2.48 -9.28
CA ARG A 55 -14.44 1.96 -8.76
C ARG A 55 -14.43 0.44 -8.71
N ASN A 56 -13.25 -0.15 -8.54
CA ASN A 56 -13.05 -1.59 -8.49
C ASN A 56 -13.76 -2.20 -7.28
N LYS A 57 -14.86 -2.91 -7.54
CA LYS A 57 -15.68 -3.54 -6.49
C LYS A 57 -15.20 -4.94 -6.09
N THR A 58 -14.10 -5.44 -6.67
CA THR A 58 -13.60 -6.79 -6.38
C THR A 58 -12.09 -6.81 -6.19
N ALA A 59 -11.63 -7.69 -5.29
CA ALA A 59 -10.21 -7.92 -5.04
C ALA A 59 -9.45 -8.34 -6.31
N LYS A 60 -10.10 -9.15 -7.16
CA LYS A 60 -9.53 -9.62 -8.43
C LYS A 60 -9.25 -8.45 -9.38
N THR A 61 -10.22 -7.53 -9.53
CA THR A 61 -10.04 -6.35 -10.38
C THR A 61 -8.91 -5.47 -9.86
N ALA A 62 -8.85 -5.21 -8.56
CA ALA A 62 -7.77 -4.42 -7.94
C ALA A 62 -6.39 -5.07 -8.15
N LEU A 63 -6.31 -6.40 -8.03
CA LEU A 63 -5.08 -7.15 -8.28
C LEU A 63 -4.65 -7.06 -9.75
N THR A 64 -5.58 -7.21 -10.69
CA THR A 64 -5.29 -7.10 -12.13
C THR A 64 -4.81 -5.69 -12.47
N GLU A 65 -5.45 -4.64 -11.94
CA GLU A 65 -5.01 -3.25 -12.14
C GLU A 65 -3.60 -3.01 -11.59
N ALA A 66 -3.31 -3.54 -10.40
CA ALA A 66 -2.00 -3.41 -9.79
C ALA A 66 -0.92 -4.13 -10.62
N LYS A 67 -1.16 -5.38 -11.02
CA LYS A 67 -0.25 -6.14 -11.89
C LYS A 67 -0.04 -5.45 -13.23
N ARG A 68 -1.11 -4.92 -13.83
CA ARG A 68 -1.05 -4.14 -15.06
C ARG A 68 -0.18 -2.89 -14.90
N LEU A 69 -0.34 -2.15 -13.80
CA LEU A 69 0.45 -0.95 -13.54
C LEU A 69 1.94 -1.27 -13.33
N VAL A 70 2.25 -2.39 -12.67
CA VAL A 70 3.62 -2.88 -12.50
C VAL A 70 4.22 -3.29 -13.85
N SER A 71 3.44 -3.97 -14.70
CA SER A 71 3.93 -4.45 -16.01
C SER A 71 4.01 -3.36 -17.08
N GLU A 72 3.11 -2.38 -17.08
CA GLU A 72 3.05 -1.32 -18.10
C GLU A 72 4.04 -0.19 -17.84
N LYS A 73 4.36 0.07 -16.56
CA LYS A 73 5.43 1.00 -16.25
C LYS A 73 6.76 0.29 -16.45
N ALA A 74 7.39 0.52 -17.60
CA ALA A 74 8.78 0.12 -17.86
C ALA A 74 9.73 0.52 -16.72
N ASP A 75 9.41 1.64 -16.06
CA ASP A 75 10.13 2.17 -14.91
C ASP A 75 9.34 2.07 -13.59
N PHE A 76 8.55 0.99 -13.38
CA PHE A 76 7.89 0.79 -12.10
C PHE A 76 8.91 0.81 -10.94
N ASP A 77 10.09 0.24 -11.18
CA ASP A 77 11.20 0.31 -10.23
C ASP A 77 11.66 1.75 -9.98
N GLN A 78 11.79 2.61 -10.99
CA GLN A 78 12.12 4.03 -10.75
C GLN A 78 10.99 4.76 -10.02
N TYR A 79 9.73 4.44 -10.34
CA TYR A 79 8.56 4.97 -9.64
C TYR A 79 8.61 4.59 -8.16
N VAL A 80 8.90 3.33 -7.84
CA VAL A 80 9.08 2.83 -6.47
C VAL A 80 10.31 3.47 -5.82
N GLN A 81 11.44 3.57 -6.51
CA GLN A 81 12.67 4.21 -6.03
C GLN A 81 12.46 5.67 -5.65
N LYS A 82 11.63 6.42 -6.38
CA LYS A 82 11.25 7.79 -6.00
C LYS A 82 10.57 7.83 -4.62
N TYR A 83 9.77 6.82 -4.28
CA TYR A 83 9.18 6.75 -2.95
C TYR A 83 10.21 6.28 -1.94
N ILE A 84 10.96 5.21 -2.23
CA ILE A 84 12.00 4.66 -1.33
C ILE A 84 13.04 5.71 -0.92
N ASN A 85 13.48 6.54 -1.87
CA ASN A 85 14.50 7.57 -1.61
C ASN A 85 13.88 8.92 -1.19
N GLY A 86 12.57 8.98 -0.98
CA GLY A 86 11.86 10.19 -0.63
C GLY A 86 11.47 10.23 0.85
N ASP A 87 11.22 11.44 1.35
CA ASP A 87 10.75 11.70 2.72
C ASP A 87 9.49 10.89 3.10
N ILE A 88 8.70 10.50 2.09
CA ILE A 88 7.48 9.70 2.24
C ILE A 88 7.81 8.29 2.78
N TYR A 89 8.85 7.64 2.24
CA TYR A 89 9.23 6.30 2.70
C TYR A 89 9.89 6.36 4.07
N ASP A 90 10.75 7.36 4.32
CA ASP A 90 11.32 7.56 5.65
C ASP A 90 10.24 7.80 6.71
N ALA A 91 9.24 8.62 6.39
CA ALA A 91 8.09 8.85 7.25
C ALA A 91 7.28 7.56 7.47
N PHE A 92 7.06 6.76 6.42
CA PHE A 92 6.40 5.47 6.53
C PHE A 92 7.19 4.50 7.41
N GLN A 93 8.50 4.37 7.20
CA GLN A 93 9.36 3.48 7.99
C GLN A 93 9.38 3.86 9.46
N LYS A 94 9.54 5.16 9.76
CA LYS A 94 9.43 5.68 11.13
C LYS A 94 8.06 5.40 11.73
N SER A 95 6.98 5.65 11.00
CA SER A 95 5.62 5.43 11.48
C SER A 95 5.34 3.94 11.74
N ARG A 96 5.75 3.08 10.81
CA ARG A 96 5.64 1.62 10.93
C ARG A 96 6.40 1.10 12.14
N TYR A 97 7.63 1.57 12.33
CA TYR A 97 8.44 1.21 13.49
C TYR A 97 7.77 1.66 14.78
N ASN A 98 7.32 2.92 14.85
CA ASN A 98 6.65 3.45 16.03
C ASN A 98 5.40 2.65 16.39
N GLN A 99 4.55 2.28 15.43
CA GLN A 99 3.36 1.47 15.69
C GLN A 99 3.66 0.03 16.08
N THR A 100 4.79 -0.51 15.61
CA THR A 100 5.27 -1.82 16.03
C THR A 100 5.85 -1.76 17.45
N ALA A 101 6.55 -0.67 17.77
CA ALA A 101 7.18 -0.43 19.08
C ALA A 101 6.16 -0.04 20.16
N THR A 102 5.12 0.73 19.81
CA THR A 102 3.96 0.99 20.67
C THR A 102 2.98 -0.16 20.62
N GLY A 103 3.46 -1.42 20.61
CA GLY A 103 2.61 -2.58 20.82
C GLY A 103 1.79 -2.38 22.09
N VAL A 104 0.56 -1.91 21.93
CA VAL A 104 -0.39 -1.74 23.01
C VAL A 104 -0.68 -3.16 23.48
N PHE A 105 -0.09 -3.50 24.63
CA PHE A 105 -0.53 -4.58 25.50
C PHE A 105 -2.01 -4.39 25.88
#